data_AF-A0A0D0DP95-F1
#
_entry.id   AF-A0A0D0DP95-F1
#
_cell.length_a   1.000
_cell.length_b   1.000
_cell.length_c   1.000
_cell.angle_alpha   90.00
_cell.angle_beta   90.00
_cell.angle_gamma   90.00
#
_symmetry.space_group_name_H-M   'P 1'
#
loop_
_entity.id
_entity.type
_entity.pdbx_description
1 polymer ?
#
loop_
_entity_poly.entity_id
_entity_poly.type
_entity_poly.pdbx_seq_one_letter_code
_entity_poly.pdbx_strand_id
1 'polypeptide(L)'
;KKCSQTVATLARELGIPCLPILLQQFLFEQMLPDDLWYLHDVPFHECPHYKGKVSVIHSASSRFYAPSDLSGVAGMCTEHIHACPKWWNEHARYACVFINTDVTEVGERGICGLEVACGHCFLSFTFQGITYPCAVIWWFDKIDDSPDMDTGMWVVHPTYSANHFPEYAIIHIDCIL
;
A
#
# COMPACT_ATOMS: atom_id res chain seq x y z
N LYS A 1 15.96 1.17 9.03
CA LYS A 1 16.11 0.53 10.36
C LYS A 1 14.85 -0.29 10.61
N LYS A 2 14.97 -1.58 10.92
CA LYS A 2 13.82 -2.44 11.24
C LYS A 2 13.46 -2.24 12.71
N CYS A 3 12.23 -1.81 13.02
CA CYS A 3 11.75 -1.65 14.39
C CYS A 3 10.64 -2.66 14.67
N SER A 4 10.70 -3.40 15.78
CA SER A 4 9.63 -4.33 16.15
C SER A 4 8.73 -3.68 17.21
N GLN A 5 7.45 -3.57 16.93
CA GLN A 5 6.47 -2.98 17.85
C GLN A 5 5.09 -3.63 17.74
N THR A 6 4.21 -3.32 18.68
CA THR A 6 2.81 -3.76 18.63
C THR A 6 2.03 -2.95 17.60
N VAL A 7 0.96 -3.53 17.05
CA VAL A 7 0.08 -2.86 16.09
C VAL A 7 -0.51 -1.57 16.68
N ALA A 8 -0.91 -1.59 17.95
CA ALA A 8 -1.46 -0.40 18.63
C ALA A 8 -0.44 0.74 18.79
N THR A 9 0.85 0.42 18.98
CA THR A 9 1.90 1.45 19.03
C THR A 9 2.16 2.04 17.65
N LEU A 10 2.22 1.18 16.62
CA LEU A 10 2.35 1.63 15.23
C LEU A 10 1.16 2.51 14.80
N ALA A 11 -0.06 2.11 15.15
CA ALA A 11 -1.29 2.87 14.89
C ALA A 11 -1.19 4.30 15.43
N ARG A 12 -0.70 4.46 16.67
CA ARG A 12 -0.49 5.77 17.28
C ARG A 12 0.63 6.55 16.62
N GLU A 13 1.73 5.90 16.25
CA GLU A 13 2.87 6.54 15.59
C GLU A 13 2.50 7.09 14.21
N LEU A 14 1.72 6.33 13.43
CA LEU A 14 1.26 6.73 12.11
C LEU A 14 0.07 7.70 12.16
N GLY A 15 -0.60 7.82 13.30
CA GLY A 15 -1.87 8.57 13.41
C GLY A 15 -3.06 7.84 12.77
N ILE A 16 -3.00 6.52 12.64
CA ILE A 16 -4.01 5.67 11.98
C ILE A 16 -4.66 4.76 13.03
N PRO A 17 -5.71 5.22 13.74
CA PRO A 17 -6.31 4.45 14.84
C PRO A 17 -7.01 3.17 14.36
N CYS A 18 -7.45 3.12 13.10
CA CYS A 18 -8.08 1.96 12.49
C CYS A 18 -7.09 0.87 12.04
N LEU A 19 -5.77 1.05 12.20
CA LEU A 19 -4.77 0.07 11.74
C LEU A 19 -5.02 -1.38 12.22
N PRO A 20 -5.45 -1.65 13.47
CA PRO A 20 -5.78 -3.01 13.89
C PRO A 20 -6.93 -3.64 13.10
N ILE A 21 -7.92 -2.82 12.71
CA ILE A 21 -9.07 -3.24 11.89
C ILE A 21 -8.61 -3.56 10.48
N LEU A 22 -7.79 -2.69 9.88
CA LEU A 22 -7.23 -2.90 8.54
C LEU A 22 -6.38 -4.19 8.47
N LEU A 23 -5.61 -4.47 9.52
CA LEU A 23 -4.82 -5.71 9.60
C LEU A 23 -5.69 -6.95 9.69
N GLN A 24 -6.82 -6.86 10.39
CA GLN A 24 -7.79 -7.93 10.51
C GLN A 24 -8.52 -8.18 9.17
N GLN A 25 -8.88 -7.10 8.45
CA GLN A 25 -9.48 -7.19 7.11
C GLN A 25 -8.49 -7.80 6.11
N PHE A 26 -7.25 -7.33 6.08
CA PHE A 26 -6.19 -7.90 5.25
C PHE A 26 -6.01 -9.39 5.52
N LEU A 27 -5.90 -9.81 6.79
CA LEU A 27 -5.76 -11.22 7.13
C LEU A 27 -6.97 -12.06 6.70
N PHE A 28 -8.17 -11.49 6.79
CA PHE A 28 -9.38 -12.15 6.33
C PHE A 28 -9.38 -12.37 4.81
N GLU A 29 -9.00 -11.34 4.05
CA GLU A 29 -8.82 -11.42 2.58
C GLU A 29 -7.77 -12.46 2.19
N GLN A 30 -6.63 -12.51 2.89
CA GLN A 30 -5.58 -13.50 2.63
C GLN A 30 -5.97 -14.95 2.98
N MET A 31 -7.04 -15.15 3.75
CA MET A 31 -7.54 -16.46 4.16
C MET A 31 -8.71 -16.95 3.31
N LEU A 32 -9.31 -16.09 2.48
CA LEU A 32 -10.38 -16.46 1.56
C LEU A 32 -9.81 -17.34 0.42
N PRO A 33 -10.33 -18.55 0.20
CA PRO A 33 -10.01 -19.33 -0.99
C PRO A 33 -10.45 -18.57 -2.25
N ASP A 34 -9.64 -18.61 -3.31
CA ASP A 34 -9.88 -17.92 -4.59
C ASP A 34 -11.28 -18.17 -5.18
N ASP A 35 -11.92 -19.30 -4.84
CA ASP A 35 -13.24 -19.70 -5.33
C ASP A 35 -14.44 -19.13 -4.55
N LEU A 36 -14.25 -18.43 -3.41
CA LEU A 36 -15.34 -18.09 -2.45
C LEU A 36 -15.72 -16.59 -2.40
N TRP A 37 -15.77 -15.91 -3.55
CA TRP A 37 -16.19 -14.49 -3.67
C TRP A 37 -17.63 -14.19 -3.18
N TYR A 38 -18.42 -15.20 -2.84
CA TYR A 38 -19.80 -15.10 -2.35
C TYR A 38 -19.92 -15.00 -0.82
N LEU A 39 -18.81 -14.99 -0.08
CA LEU A 39 -18.78 -14.88 1.38
C LEU A 39 -18.65 -13.43 1.89
N HIS A 40 -19.30 -12.48 1.20
CA HIS A 40 -19.50 -11.11 1.70
C HIS A 40 -20.32 -11.04 3.00
N ASP A 41 -20.86 -12.18 3.46
CA ASP A 41 -21.67 -12.31 4.67
C ASP A 41 -20.90 -12.84 5.90
N VAL A 42 -19.58 -13.08 5.83
CA VAL A 42 -18.83 -13.47 7.04
C VAL A 42 -18.77 -12.27 7.99
N PRO A 43 -19.38 -12.36 9.18
CA PRO A 43 -19.46 -11.22 10.04
C PRO A 43 -18.08 -10.90 10.62
N PHE A 44 -17.74 -9.60 10.66
CA PHE A 44 -16.43 -9.06 11.08
C PHE A 44 -15.89 -9.61 12.42
N HIS A 45 -16.77 -10.13 13.30
CA HIS A 45 -16.38 -10.74 14.57
C HIS A 45 -15.68 -12.10 14.44
N GLU A 46 -15.78 -12.77 13.30
CA GLU A 46 -15.08 -14.02 13.01
C GLU A 46 -13.68 -13.78 12.41
N CYS A 47 -13.35 -12.53 12.05
CA CYS A 47 -12.07 -12.22 11.46
C CYS A 47 -10.92 -12.42 12.47
N PRO A 48 -9.76 -12.93 12.03
CA PRO A 48 -8.65 -13.26 12.92
C PRO A 48 -8.05 -12.02 13.59
N HIS A 49 -7.95 -12.05 14.92
CA HIS A 49 -7.26 -10.99 15.67
C HIS A 49 -5.76 -11.24 15.77
N TYR A 50 -4.96 -10.36 15.16
CA TYR A 50 -3.52 -10.38 15.31
C TYR A 50 -3.06 -9.67 16.59
N LYS A 51 -2.45 -10.43 17.52
CA LYS A 51 -1.89 -9.90 18.79
C LYS A 51 -0.36 -9.87 18.82
N GLY A 52 0.29 -10.26 17.73
CA GLY A 52 1.76 -10.32 17.63
C GLY A 52 2.42 -8.96 17.45
N LYS A 53 3.74 -8.99 17.24
CA LYS A 53 4.53 -7.81 16.90
C LYS A 53 4.71 -7.71 15.39
N VAL A 54 4.59 -6.50 14.88
CA VAL A 54 4.94 -6.17 13.50
C VAL A 54 6.36 -5.64 13.44
N SER A 55 7.06 -5.96 12.36
CA SER A 55 8.33 -5.37 12.00
C SER A 55 8.11 -4.23 11.03
N VAL A 56 8.59 -3.04 11.36
CA VAL A 56 8.40 -1.81 10.58
C VAL A 56 9.66 -1.49 9.80
N ILE A 57 9.48 -1.12 8.53
CA ILE A 57 10.51 -0.69 7.60
C ILE A 57 10.08 0.67 7.02
N HIS A 58 10.94 1.67 7.10
CA HIS A 58 10.59 3.04 6.70
C HIS A 58 10.95 3.39 5.25
N SER A 59 11.52 2.46 4.50
CA SER A 59 11.84 2.67 3.10
C SER A 59 12.01 1.34 2.37
N ALA A 60 11.54 1.29 1.13
CA ALA A 60 11.83 0.23 0.20
C ALA A 60 12.68 0.78 -0.96
N SER A 61 13.28 -0.12 -1.74
CA SER A 61 13.94 0.24 -2.99
C SER A 61 13.43 -0.68 -4.10
N SER A 62 12.97 -0.10 -5.20
CA SER A 62 12.63 -0.84 -6.42
C SER A 62 13.80 -0.77 -7.39
N ARG A 63 14.12 -1.88 -8.04
CA ARG A 63 15.16 -1.96 -9.07
C ARG A 63 14.54 -2.49 -10.34
N PHE A 64 14.60 -1.71 -11.40
CA PHE A 64 14.01 -2.05 -12.68
C PHE A 64 14.93 -1.64 -13.82
N TYR A 65 14.70 -2.25 -14.97
CA TYR A 65 15.36 -1.89 -16.20
C TYR A 65 14.53 -0.82 -16.91
N ALA A 66 15.11 0.37 -17.08
CA ALA A 66 14.53 1.45 -17.87
C ALA A 66 15.62 1.94 -18.83
N PRO A 67 15.61 1.51 -20.10
CA PRO A 67 16.60 1.94 -21.07
C PRO A 67 16.35 3.40 -21.42
N SER A 68 16.95 4.30 -20.64
CA SER A 68 16.90 5.75 -20.81
C SER A 68 18.30 6.33 -20.66
N ASP A 69 18.53 7.51 -21.25
CA ASP A 69 19.82 8.20 -21.15
C ASP A 69 20.21 8.52 -19.69
N LEU A 70 19.22 8.66 -18.79
CA LEU A 70 19.43 8.89 -17.35
C LEU A 70 19.88 7.62 -16.60
N SER A 71 19.66 6.44 -17.17
CA SER A 71 19.88 5.13 -16.52
C SER A 71 21.30 4.58 -16.73
N GLY A 72 22.15 5.29 -17.47
CA GLY A 72 23.51 4.89 -17.79
C GLY A 72 23.62 3.69 -18.74
N VAL A 73 24.86 3.27 -19.02
CA VAL A 73 25.21 2.28 -20.06
C VAL A 73 24.57 0.91 -19.86
N ALA A 74 24.14 0.57 -18.65
CA ALA A 74 23.50 -0.71 -18.32
C ALA A 74 21.96 -0.64 -18.22
N GLY A 75 21.35 0.55 -18.32
CA GLY A 75 19.89 0.73 -18.30
C GLY A 75 19.18 0.37 -16.98
N MET A 76 19.92 0.08 -15.90
CA MET A 76 19.35 -0.30 -14.60
C MET A 76 19.13 0.92 -13.71
N CYS A 77 17.89 1.10 -13.25
CA CYS A 77 17.49 2.14 -12.32
C CYS A 77 17.24 1.57 -10.92
N THR A 78 17.46 2.40 -9.91
CA THR A 78 17.03 2.12 -8.53
C THR A 78 16.27 3.34 -8.02
N GLU A 79 15.03 3.12 -7.61
CA GLU A 79 14.21 4.13 -6.96
C GLU A 79 14.00 3.80 -5.49
N HIS A 80 13.97 4.83 -4.64
CA HIS A 80 13.77 4.68 -3.21
C HIS A 80 12.38 5.19 -2.82
N ILE A 81 11.56 4.26 -2.33
CA ILE A 81 10.20 4.55 -1.85
C ILE A 81 10.30 4.85 -0.36
N HIS A 82 9.96 6.08 0.02
CA HIS A 82 10.03 6.54 1.40
C HIS A 82 8.69 6.41 2.12
N ALA A 83 8.72 5.84 3.33
CA ALA A 83 7.56 5.66 4.21
C ALA A 83 7.95 6.09 5.64
N CYS A 84 8.40 7.33 5.76
CA CYS A 84 9.03 7.87 6.96
C CYS A 84 8.08 8.85 7.67
N PRO A 85 7.41 8.46 8.77
CA PRO A 85 6.53 9.36 9.51
C PRO A 85 7.29 10.52 10.19
N LYS A 86 8.59 10.33 10.47
CA LYS A 86 9.49 11.33 11.08
C LYS A 86 10.78 11.46 10.28
N TRP A 87 10.70 12.04 9.10
CA TRP A 87 11.87 12.43 8.32
C TRP A 87 12.53 13.65 8.99
N TRP A 88 13.84 13.53 9.26
CA TRP A 88 14.63 14.53 10.01
C TRP A 88 14.04 14.92 11.36
N ASN A 89 13.21 14.05 11.95
CA ASN A 89 12.49 14.30 13.20
C ASN A 89 11.52 15.50 13.16
N GLU A 90 11.15 16.00 11.98
CA GLU A 90 10.31 17.20 11.83
C GLU A 90 9.05 16.93 11.00
N HIS A 91 9.18 16.28 9.84
CA HIS A 91 8.08 16.14 8.89
C HIS A 91 7.93 14.71 8.39
N ALA A 92 6.72 14.33 7.99
CA ALA A 92 6.52 13.06 7.32
C ALA A 92 7.02 13.14 5.86
N ARG A 93 7.62 12.04 5.38
CA ARG A 93 7.98 11.87 3.98
C ARG A 93 7.44 10.52 3.51
N TYR A 94 6.34 10.60 2.76
CA TYR A 94 5.67 9.47 2.13
C TYR A 94 5.79 9.61 0.62
N ALA A 95 6.00 8.49 -0.07
CA ALA A 95 6.08 8.42 -1.52
C ALA A 95 4.78 7.83 -2.08
N CYS A 96 4.35 8.32 -3.24
CA CYS A 96 3.29 7.69 -4.00
C CYS A 96 3.83 6.43 -4.68
N VAL A 97 2.96 5.44 -4.82
CA VAL A 97 3.24 4.15 -5.45
C VAL A 97 2.10 3.80 -6.40
N PHE A 98 2.44 3.04 -7.45
CA PHE A 98 1.43 2.41 -8.28
C PHE A 98 1.03 1.07 -7.69
N ILE A 99 -0.26 0.77 -7.75
CA ILE A 99 -0.83 -0.48 -7.25
C ILE A 99 -1.52 -1.20 -8.39
N ASN A 100 -1.19 -2.47 -8.55
CA ASN A 100 -1.94 -3.41 -9.36
C ASN A 100 -3.05 -4.04 -8.51
N THR A 101 -4.31 -3.78 -8.84
CA THR A 101 -5.48 -4.30 -8.12
C THR A 101 -6.07 -5.58 -8.74
N ASP A 102 -5.41 -6.18 -9.74
CA ASP A 102 -5.79 -7.45 -10.39
C ASP A 102 -7.27 -7.54 -10.82
N VAL A 103 -7.92 -6.40 -11.06
CA VAL A 103 -9.26 -6.32 -11.65
C VAL A 103 -9.14 -6.59 -13.14
N THR A 104 -8.94 -7.87 -13.48
CA THR A 104 -8.73 -8.33 -14.85
C THR A 104 -10.05 -8.34 -15.61
N GLU A 105 -10.11 -7.69 -16.78
CA GLU A 105 -10.78 -8.22 -17.99
C GLU A 105 -10.53 -7.31 -19.21
N VAL A 106 -10.06 -7.94 -20.29
CA VAL A 106 -9.88 -7.42 -21.67
C VAL A 106 -8.67 -6.50 -21.89
N GLY A 107 -7.76 -7.02 -22.72
CA GLY A 107 -6.58 -6.40 -23.34
C GLY A 107 -6.43 -4.88 -23.29
N GLU A 108 -5.19 -4.47 -23.01
CA GLU A 108 -4.64 -3.12 -23.20
C GLU A 108 -5.01 -2.05 -22.16
N ARG A 109 -4.68 -2.28 -20.89
CA ARG A 109 -4.33 -1.14 -20.01
C ARG A 109 -2.98 -1.42 -19.38
N GLY A 110 -1.92 -0.89 -19.98
CA GLY A 110 -0.59 -0.85 -19.37
C GLY A 110 -0.60 0.01 -18.10
N ILE A 111 0.26 1.03 -18.00
CA ILE A 111 0.29 1.93 -16.83
C ILE A 111 -1.08 2.57 -16.53
N CYS A 112 -1.96 2.73 -17.53
CA CYS A 112 -3.30 3.29 -17.37
C CYS A 112 -4.26 2.46 -16.50
N GLY A 113 -3.98 1.17 -16.30
CA GLY A 113 -4.77 0.27 -15.47
C GLY A 113 -4.38 0.30 -13.99
N LEU A 114 -3.30 0.98 -13.65
CA LEU A 114 -2.79 1.04 -12.28
C LEU A 114 -3.54 2.09 -11.46
N GLU A 115 -3.73 1.76 -10.19
CA GLU A 115 -4.21 2.68 -9.17
C GLU A 115 -3.01 3.38 -8.50
N VAL A 116 -3.29 4.50 -7.83
CA VAL A 116 -2.27 5.30 -7.15
C VAL A 116 -2.60 5.38 -5.68
N ALA A 117 -1.59 5.22 -4.83
CA ALA A 117 -1.73 5.44 -3.40
C ALA A 117 -0.47 6.04 -2.80
N CYS A 118 -0.59 6.60 -1.60
CA CYS A 118 0.54 7.08 -0.82
C CYS A 118 0.99 6.01 0.19
N GLY A 119 2.25 5.58 0.13
CA GLY A 119 2.82 4.61 1.05
C GLY A 119 3.20 5.23 2.39
N HIS A 120 2.48 4.88 3.45
CA HIS A 120 2.69 5.41 4.81
C HIS A 120 3.67 4.58 5.64
N CYS A 121 3.69 3.26 5.45
CA CYS A 121 4.53 2.36 6.24
C CYS A 121 4.75 1.03 5.50
N PHE A 122 5.98 0.52 5.44
CA PHE A 122 6.20 -0.89 5.14
C PHE A 122 6.27 -1.68 6.43
N LEU A 123 5.60 -2.82 6.48
CA LEU A 123 5.62 -3.68 7.65
C LEU A 123 5.66 -5.15 7.25
N SER A 124 6.10 -5.99 8.17
CA SER A 124 5.96 -7.43 8.03
C SER A 124 5.62 -8.09 9.34
N PHE A 125 4.85 -9.16 9.27
CA PHE A 125 4.41 -9.91 10.44
C PHE A 125 4.18 -11.37 10.09
N THR A 126 4.26 -12.24 11.09
CA THR A 126 4.06 -13.69 10.92
C THR A 126 2.75 -14.09 11.57
N PHE A 127 1.87 -14.73 10.81
CA PHE A 127 0.59 -15.27 11.27
C PHE A 127 0.45 -16.71 10.78
N GLN A 128 0.12 -17.64 11.69
CA GLN A 128 0.00 -19.08 11.39
C GLN A 128 1.20 -19.70 10.65
N GLY A 129 2.41 -19.19 10.90
CA GLY A 129 3.64 -19.68 10.26
C GLY A 129 3.96 -19.03 8.90
N ILE A 130 3.07 -18.21 8.35
CA ILE A 130 3.27 -17.47 7.10
C ILE A 130 3.72 -16.06 7.43
N THR A 131 4.73 -15.55 6.72
CA THR A 131 5.19 -14.16 6.86
C THR A 131 4.61 -13.31 5.75
N TYR A 132 3.90 -12.26 6.12
CA TYR A 132 3.25 -11.33 5.22
C TYR A 132 4.06 -10.02 5.17
N PRO A 133 4.77 -9.74 4.06
CA PRO A 133 5.28 -8.41 3.77
C PRO A 133 4.16 -7.51 3.22
N CYS A 134 3.94 -6.38 3.87
CA CYS A 134 2.81 -5.51 3.58
C CYS A 134 3.22 -4.03 3.53
N ALA A 135 2.34 -3.23 2.94
CA ALA A 135 2.39 -1.78 3.01
C ALA A 135 1.06 -1.24 3.57
N VAL A 136 1.15 -0.24 4.45
CA VAL A 136 0.02 0.62 4.80
C VAL A 136 -0.01 1.75 3.78
N ILE A 137 -1.13 1.89 3.10
CA ILE A 137 -1.33 2.85 2.02
C ILE A 137 -2.52 3.74 2.30
N TRP A 138 -2.53 4.92 1.69
CA TRP A 138 -3.70 5.80 1.58
C TRP A 138 -4.07 5.94 0.12
N TRP A 139 -5.30 5.55 -0.24
CA TRP A 139 -5.80 5.62 -1.62
C TRP A 139 -5.95 7.04 -2.14
N PHE A 140 -5.78 7.17 -3.45
CA PHE A 140 -5.94 8.42 -4.18
C PHE A 140 -6.90 8.21 -5.37
N ASP A 141 -7.83 9.15 -5.55
CA ASP A 141 -8.74 9.17 -6.69
C ASP A 141 -8.18 10.05 -7.81
N LYS A 142 -8.48 9.70 -9.06
CA LYS A 142 -8.21 10.56 -10.23
C LYS A 142 -9.23 11.69 -10.24
N ILE A 143 -8.78 12.93 -10.41
CA ILE A 143 -9.65 14.13 -10.40
C ILE A 143 -10.56 14.17 -11.63
N ASP A 144 -10.05 13.73 -12.77
CA ASP A 144 -10.71 13.80 -14.07
C ASP A 144 -10.68 12.41 -14.74
N ASP A 145 -11.42 12.24 -15.83
CA ASP A 145 -11.46 11.03 -16.66
C ASP A 145 -10.31 11.00 -17.69
N SER A 146 -9.47 12.03 -17.71
CA SER A 146 -8.31 12.12 -18.61
C SER A 146 -7.07 12.71 -17.92
N PRO A 147 -5.86 12.40 -18.42
CA PRO A 147 -4.64 13.04 -17.94
C PRO A 147 -4.64 14.55 -18.19
N ASP A 148 -3.95 15.29 -17.33
CA ASP A 148 -3.72 16.71 -17.49
C ASP A 148 -3.06 17.01 -18.85
N MET A 149 -3.60 17.99 -19.58
CA MET A 149 -3.18 18.25 -20.96
C MET A 149 -1.75 18.77 -21.06
N ASP A 150 -1.25 19.46 -20.04
CA ASP A 150 0.08 20.08 -20.05
C ASP A 150 1.18 19.07 -19.70
N THR A 151 0.90 18.16 -18.77
CA THR A 151 1.87 17.18 -18.26
C THR A 151 1.69 15.78 -18.86
N GLY A 152 0.52 15.46 -19.41
CA GLY A 152 0.14 14.11 -19.81
C GLY A 152 -0.01 13.13 -18.63
N MET A 153 -0.05 13.62 -17.39
CA MET A 153 -0.12 12.81 -16.18
C MET A 153 -1.50 12.89 -15.52
N TRP A 154 -1.90 11.82 -14.82
CA TRP A 154 -3.12 11.86 -14.01
C TRP A 154 -2.93 12.75 -12.78
N VAL A 155 -3.83 13.71 -12.59
CA VAL A 155 -3.90 14.47 -11.35
C VAL A 155 -4.76 13.69 -10.37
N VAL A 156 -4.24 13.52 -9.17
CA VAL A 156 -4.85 12.69 -8.13
C VAL A 156 -5.04 13.47 -6.85
N HIS A 157 -6.07 13.13 -6.08
CA HIS A 157 -6.29 13.65 -4.73
C HIS A 157 -6.46 12.51 -3.74
N PRO A 158 -6.16 12.72 -2.45
CA PRO A 158 -6.36 11.68 -1.46
C PRO A 158 -7.85 11.32 -1.33
N THR A 159 -8.13 10.03 -1.24
CA THR A 159 -9.48 9.47 -1.10
C THR A 159 -9.92 9.55 0.35
N TYR A 160 -11.19 9.92 0.54
CA TYR A 160 -11.85 9.95 1.85
C TYR A 160 -13.18 9.20 1.78
N SER A 161 -13.46 8.41 2.80
CA SER A 161 -14.78 7.82 3.02
C SER A 161 -15.88 8.87 3.15
N ALA A 162 -17.14 8.47 3.03
CA ALA A 162 -18.32 9.35 3.21
C ALA A 162 -18.32 10.12 4.55
N ASN A 163 -17.68 9.57 5.58
CA ASN A 163 -17.52 10.19 6.89
C ASN A 163 -16.28 11.11 7.00
N HIS A 164 -15.64 11.45 5.88
CA HIS A 164 -14.44 12.27 5.78
C HIS A 164 -13.20 11.68 6.48
N PHE A 165 -13.17 10.36 6.67
CA PHE A 165 -11.96 9.69 7.14
C PHE A 165 -11.09 9.25 5.95
N PRO A 166 -9.76 9.44 6.02
CA PRO A 166 -8.84 8.95 5.00
C PRO A 166 -9.03 7.46 4.73
N GLU A 167 -9.02 7.07 3.47
CA GLU A 167 -9.20 5.68 3.07
C GLU A 167 -7.87 4.91 3.07
N TYR A 168 -7.55 4.35 4.23
CA TYR A 168 -6.35 3.54 4.41
C TYR A 168 -6.63 2.06 4.11
N ALA A 169 -5.61 1.37 3.60
CA ALA A 169 -5.61 -0.08 3.44
C ALA A 169 -4.25 -0.69 3.83
N ILE A 170 -4.26 -1.99 4.09
CA ILE A 170 -3.03 -2.80 4.17
C ILE A 170 -3.04 -3.72 2.96
N ILE A 171 -2.01 -3.61 2.12
CA ILE A 171 -1.86 -4.43 0.92
C ILE A 171 -0.61 -5.30 1.04
N HIS A 172 -0.58 -6.42 0.30
CA HIS A 172 0.64 -7.18 0.12
C HIS A 172 1.64 -6.36 -0.71
N ILE A 173 2.94 -6.45 -0.40
CA ILE A 173 3.95 -5.65 -1.12
C ILE A 173 4.01 -5.98 -2.62
N ASP A 174 3.63 -7.19 -3.01
CA ASP A 174 3.64 -7.65 -4.41
C ASP A 174 2.60 -6.93 -5.28
N CYS A 175 1.62 -6.24 -4.68
CA CYS A 175 0.69 -5.38 -5.41
C CYS A 175 1.34 -4.05 -5.84
N ILE A 176 2.52 -3.69 -5.30
CA ILE A 176 3.23 -2.45 -5.63
C ILE A 176 4.15 -2.67 -6.82
N LEU A 177 4.10 -1.76 -7.80
CA LEU A 177 4.96 -1.73 -8.99
C LEU A 177 6.02 -0.63 -8.93
#